data_AF-Q52842-F1
#
_entry.id   AF-Q52842-F1
#
_cell.length_a   1.000
_cell.length_b   1.000
_cell.length_c   1.000
_cell.angle_alpha   90.00
_cell.angle_beta   90.00
_cell.angle_gamma   90.00
#
_symmetry.space_group_name_H-M   'P 1'
#
loop_
_entity.id
_entity.type
_entity.pdbx_description
1 polymer ?
#
loop_
_entity_poly.entity_id
_entity_poly.type
_entity_poly.pdbx_seq_one_letter_code
_entity_poly.pdbx_strand_id
1 'polypeptide(L)'
;ENREALQLVHEAFARDPRFNILVLPQNVGKRKAQIAAIRRSAGDMVLNVDSDTILASDVIRKLVPKMQDAAVGAAMGQLTARNRSDSWLTR
;
A
#
# COMPACT_ATOMS: atom_id res chain seq x y z
N GLU A 1 7.69 -2.53 -21.43
CA GLU A 1 6.38 -2.29 -20.74
C GLU A 1 6.60 -2.12 -19.22
N ASN A 2 5.75 -1.42 -18.45
CA ASN A 2 5.96 -1.23 -16.99
C ASN A 2 6.16 -2.54 -16.21
N ARG A 3 5.61 -3.65 -16.72
CA ARG A 3 5.74 -4.98 -16.13
C ARG A 3 7.16 -5.54 -16.18
N GLU A 4 7.85 -5.35 -17.30
CA GLU A 4 9.24 -5.81 -17.47
C GLU A 4 10.18 -5.04 -16.52
N ALA A 5 9.94 -3.74 -16.34
CA ALA A 5 10.72 -2.91 -15.42
C ALA A 5 10.60 -3.38 -13.95
N LEU A 6 9.50 -4.04 -13.59
CA LEU A 6 9.28 -4.57 -12.23
C LEU A 6 9.80 -6.00 -12.04
N GLN A 7 10.29 -6.66 -13.09
CA GLN A 7 10.72 -8.05 -13.03
C GLN A 7 11.83 -8.27 -12.00
N LEU A 8 12.83 -7.39 -11.96
CA LEU A 8 13.93 -7.46 -10.98
C LEU A 8 13.42 -7.35 -9.53
N VAL A 9 12.40 -6.52 -9.28
CA VAL A 9 11.78 -6.42 -7.97
C VAL A 9 11.05 -7.72 -7.62
N HIS A 10 10.32 -8.29 -8.57
CA HIS A 10 9.62 -9.56 -8.34
C HIS A 10 10.59 -10.69 -8.00
N GLU A 11 11.68 -10.81 -8.77
CA GLU A 11 12.71 -11.83 -8.56
C GLU A 11 13.42 -11.65 -7.20
N ALA A 12 13.74 -10.40 -6.83
CA ALA A 12 14.40 -10.11 -5.55
C ALA A 12 13.56 -10.53 -4.33
N PHE A 13 12.24 -10.43 -4.41
CA PHE A 13 11.34 -10.74 -3.29
C PHE A 13 10.59 -12.08 -3.44
N ALA A 14 10.75 -12.80 -4.55
CA ALA A 14 9.99 -14.02 -4.86
C ALA A 14 10.14 -15.13 -3.81
N ARG A 15 11.26 -15.14 -3.07
CA ARG A 15 11.57 -16.16 -2.06
C ARG A 15 11.34 -15.68 -0.62
N ASP A 16 10.97 -14.43 -0.43
CA ASP A 16 10.71 -13.89 0.91
C ASP A 16 9.24 -14.15 1.29
N PRO A 17 8.97 -14.98 2.32
CA PRO A 17 7.59 -15.34 2.69
C PRO A 17 6.78 -14.16 3.23
N ARG A 18 7.41 -13.02 3.53
CA ARG A 18 6.72 -11.78 3.92
C ARG A 18 6.08 -11.07 2.73
N PHE A 19 6.45 -11.42 1.50
CA PHE A 19 5.93 -10.83 0.28
C PHE A 19 5.04 -11.81 -0.48
N ASN A 20 3.88 -11.34 -0.92
CA ASN A 20 3.02 -12.04 -1.85
C ASN A 20 2.77 -11.14 -3.07
N ILE A 21 3.39 -11.47 -4.20
CA ILE A 21 3.34 -10.66 -5.40
C ILE A 21 2.23 -11.17 -6.32
N LEU A 22 1.20 -10.35 -6.49
CA LEU A 22 0.00 -10.71 -7.26
C LEU A 22 0.01 -10.06 -8.64
N VAL A 23 0.49 -10.81 -9.63
CA VAL A 23 0.47 -10.37 -11.03
C VAL A 23 -0.85 -10.79 -11.67
N LEU A 24 -1.67 -9.81 -12.10
CA LEU A 24 -2.95 -10.09 -12.75
C LEU A 24 -2.77 -10.32 -14.26
N PRO A 25 -3.60 -11.18 -14.90
CA PRO A 25 -3.44 -11.53 -16.32
C PRO A 25 -3.57 -10.33 -17.27
N GLN A 26 -4.33 -9.31 -16.86
CA GLN A 26 -4.58 -8.10 -17.64
C GLN A 26 -4.72 -6.89 -16.72
N ASN A 27 -4.66 -5.69 -17.28
CA ASN A 27 -4.94 -4.47 -16.53
C ASN A 27 -6.44 -4.41 -16.15
N VAL A 28 -6.72 -4.51 -14.85
CA VAL A 28 -8.09 -4.45 -14.30
C VAL A 28 -8.38 -3.14 -13.55
N GLY A 29 -7.42 -2.21 -13.53
CA GLY A 29 -7.49 -0.98 -12.74
C GLY A 29 -7.27 -1.17 -11.23
N LYS A 30 -6.99 -0.06 -10.53
CA LYS A 30 -6.58 -0.02 -9.11
C LYS A 30 -7.56 -0.74 -8.18
N ARG A 31 -8.86 -0.41 -8.29
CA ARG A 31 -9.91 -0.97 -7.41
C ARG A 31 -9.97 -2.50 -7.48
N LYS A 32 -10.01 -3.08 -8.68
CA LYS A 32 -10.10 -4.54 -8.85
C LYS A 32 -8.81 -5.24 -8.41
N ALA A 33 -7.66 -4.62 -8.63
CA ALA A 33 -6.38 -5.14 -8.15
C ALA A 33 -6.30 -5.19 -6.62
N GLN A 34 -6.71 -4.12 -5.94
CA GLN A 34 -6.78 -4.07 -4.47
C GLN A 34 -7.76 -5.10 -3.90
N ILE A 35 -8.94 -5.27 -4.51
CA ILE A 35 -9.90 -6.32 -4.09
C ILE A 35 -9.27 -7.72 -4.20
N ALA A 36 -8.52 -7.99 -5.28
CA ALA A 36 -7.85 -9.27 -5.46
C ALA A 36 -6.73 -9.52 -4.44
N ALA A 37 -6.06 -8.46 -3.96
CA ALA A 37 -5.07 -8.53 -2.90
C ALA A 37 -5.72 -8.76 -1.53
N ILE A 38 -6.76 -8.00 -1.18
CA ILE A 38 -7.48 -8.12 0.09
C ILE A 38 -8.06 -9.54 0.25
N ARG A 39 -8.67 -10.10 -0.80
CA ARG A 39 -9.23 -11.47 -0.77
C ARG A 39 -8.19 -12.57 -0.54
N ARG A 40 -6.90 -12.30 -0.75
CA ARG A 40 -5.78 -13.23 -0.50
C ARG A 40 -5.06 -12.93 0.80
N SER A 41 -5.39 -11.84 1.48
CA SER A 41 -4.85 -11.50 2.79
C SER A 41 -5.51 -12.33 3.88
N ALA A 42 -4.75 -12.65 4.92
CA ALA A 42 -5.23 -13.24 6.16
C ALA A 42 -5.04 -12.32 7.37
N GLY A 43 -4.71 -11.04 7.14
CA GLY A 43 -4.46 -10.07 8.21
C GLY A 43 -5.75 -9.50 8.79
N ASP A 44 -5.76 -9.30 10.12
CA ASP A 44 -6.87 -8.65 10.85
C ASP A 44 -7.03 -7.17 10.48
N MET A 45 -5.97 -6.54 9.96
CA MET A 45 -5.95 -5.18 9.48
C MET A 45 -5.25 -5.10 8.11
N VAL A 46 -5.86 -4.38 7.17
CA VAL A 46 -5.25 -4.07 5.87
C VAL A 46 -4.83 -2.61 5.83
N LEU A 47 -3.53 -2.36 5.71
CA LEU A 47 -2.99 -1.04 5.41
C LEU A 47 -2.72 -0.94 3.90
N ASN A 48 -3.51 -0.11 3.20
CA ASN A 48 -3.28 0.17 1.79
C ASN A 48 -2.32 1.36 1.64
N VAL A 49 -1.32 1.21 0.77
CA VAL A 49 -0.33 2.25 0.45
C VAL A 49 -0.16 2.36 -1.06
N ASP A 50 0.14 3.56 -1.54
CA ASP A 50 0.55 3.76 -2.92
C ASP A 50 2.05 3.41 -3.09
N SER A 51 2.45 3.05 -4.30
CA SER A 51 3.81 2.57 -4.60
C SER A 51 4.91 3.63 -4.41
N ASP A 52 4.52 4.89 -4.24
CA ASP A 52 5.38 6.06 -4.03
C ASP A 52 5.23 6.66 -2.62
N THR A 53 4.57 5.95 -1.70
CA THR A 53 4.35 6.39 -0.32
C THR A 53 5.48 5.91 0.62
N ILE A 54 5.98 6.81 1.45
CA ILE A 54 6.86 6.47 2.59
C ILE A 54 6.02 6.49 3.87
N LEU A 55 6.08 5.40 4.64
CA LEU A 55 5.37 5.29 5.90
C LEU A 55 6.19 5.86 7.07
N ALA A 56 5.53 6.59 7.95
CA ALA A 56 6.09 6.90 9.27
C ALA A 56 6.28 5.60 10.06
N SER A 57 7.38 5.46 10.79
CA SER A 57 7.71 4.25 11.55
C SER A 57 6.67 3.89 12.62
N ASP A 58 5.85 4.85 13.05
CA ASP A 58 4.81 4.68 14.05
C ASP A 58 3.38 4.64 13.48
N VAL A 59 3.22 4.56 12.15
CA VAL A 59 1.90 4.64 11.49
C VAL A 59 0.94 3.56 11.99
N ILE A 60 1.42 2.32 12.14
CA ILE A 60 0.60 1.18 12.62
C ILE A 60 0.16 1.43 14.06
N ARG A 61 1.08 1.86 14.93
CA ARG A 61 0.80 2.17 16.34
C ARG A 61 -0.25 3.29 16.48
N LYS A 62 -0.29 4.23 15.54
CA LYS A 62 -1.27 5.32 15.53
C LYS A 62 -2.63 4.90 14.95
N LEU A 63 -2.67 4.06 13.93
CA LEU A 63 -3.90 3.67 13.24
C LEU A 63 -4.67 2.57 13.96
N VAL A 64 -3.99 1.55 14.48
CA VAL A 64 -4.64 0.39 15.13
C VAL A 64 -5.64 0.81 16.23
N PRO A 65 -5.31 1.72 17.17
CA PRO A 65 -6.26 2.15 18.21
C PRO A 65 -7.53 2.79 17.65
N LYS A 66 -7.47 3.44 16.49
CA LYS A 66 -8.64 4.07 15.84
C LYS A 66 -9.58 3.03 15.22
N MET A 67 -9.07 1.86 14.88
CA MET A 67 -9.81 0.74 14.29
C MET A 67 -10.37 -0.22 15.35
N GLN A 68 -10.15 0.02 16.65
CA GLN A 68 -10.69 -0.82 17.73
C GLN A 68 -12.19 -0.63 17.95
N ASP A 69 -12.73 0.52 17.56
CA ASP A 69 -14.17 0.76 17.55
C ASP A 69 -14.81 0.05 16.35
N ALA A 70 -15.71 -0.90 16.62
CA ALA A 70 -16.41 -1.67 15.59
C ALA A 70 -17.28 -0.81 14.65
N ALA A 71 -17.62 0.43 15.04
CA ALA A 71 -18.31 1.38 14.18
C ALA A 71 -17.38 2.04 13.14
N VAL A 72 -16.06 1.94 13.30
CA VAL A 72 -15.06 2.55 12.40
C VAL A 72 -14.70 1.55 11.30
N GLY A 73 -15.17 1.81 10.07
CA GLY A 73 -14.85 0.97 8.91
C GLY A 73 -13.46 1.20 8.32
N ALA A 74 -12.84 2.37 8.55
CA ALA A 74 -11.49 2.70 8.08
C ALA A 74 -10.92 3.92 8.84
N ALA A 75 -9.58 3.96 8.95
CA ALA A 75 -8.83 5.11 9.46
C ALA A 75 -7.75 5.52 8.44
N MET A 76 -7.48 6.81 8.35
CA MET A 76 -6.49 7.38 7.43
C MET A 76 -5.43 8.15 8.22
N GLY A 77 -4.16 7.95 7.86
CA GLY A 77 -3.06 8.76 8.37
C GLY A 77 -3.01 10.14 7.70
N GLN A 78 -2.24 11.06 8.26
CA GLN A 78 -1.98 12.32 7.59
C GLN A 78 -1.09 12.07 6.36
N LEU A 79 -1.53 12.53 5.19
CA LEU A 79 -0.72 12.51 3.97
C LEU A 79 -0.01 13.84 3.83
N THR A 80 1.30 13.78 3.59
CA THR A 80 2.12 14.96 3.31
C THR A 80 2.92 14.73 2.05
N ALA A 81 2.85 15.66 1.11
CA ALA A 81 3.68 15.61 -0.08
C ALA A 81 5.17 15.69 0.32
N ARG A 82 5.99 14.78 -0.20
CA ARG A 82 7.42 14.73 0.11
C ARG A 82 8.16 15.98 -0.39
N ASN A 83 7.72 16.49 -1.54
CA ASN A 83 8.28 17.66 -2.22
C ASN A 83 7.59 18.97 -1.79
N ARG A 84 6.89 18.99 -0.64
CA ARG A 84 6.11 20.16 -0.22
C ARG A 84 6.93 21.44 -0.03
N SER A 85 8.24 21.33 0.12
CA SER A 85 9.16 22.46 0.27
C SER A 85 9.90 22.82 -1.02
N ASP A 86 9.68 22.08 -2.10
CA ASP A 86 10.58 22.11 -3.27
C ASP A 86 10.22 23.25 -4.23
N SER A 87 8.97 23.73 -4.23
CA SER A 87 8.52 24.79 -5.13
C SER A 87 7.35 25.60 -4.56
N TRP A 88 7.03 26.73 -5.19
CA TRP A 88 5.81 27.49 -4.89
C TRP A 88 4.54 26.68 -5.13
N LEU A 89 4.51 25.80 -6.15
CA LEU A 89 3.32 25.00 -6.48
C LEU A 89 3.05 23.88 -5.46
N THR A 90 4.08 23.42 -4.77
CA THR A 90 4.00 22.26 -3.86
C THR A 90 3.92 22.67 -2.38
N ARG A 91 4.04 23.96 -2.06
CA ARG A 91 3.95 24.51 -0.70
C ARG A 91 2.54 24.52 -0.10
#